data_AF-A0A8W8MG37-F1
#
_entry.id   AF-A0A8W8MG37-F1
#
_cell.length_a   1.000
_cell.length_b   1.000
_cell.length_c   1.000
_cell.angle_alpha   90.00
_cell.angle_beta   90.00
_cell.angle_gamma   90.00
#
_symmetry.space_group_name_H-M   'P 1'
#
loop_
_entity.id
_entity.type
_entity.pdbx_description
1 polymer ?
#
loop_
_entity_poly.entity_id
_entity_poly.type
_entity_poly.pdbx_seq_one_letter_code
_entity_poly.pdbx_strand_id
1 'polypeptide(L)'
;YGFSVNETSVSFTGEELLTGGNWFNNTELYYGFYTDQVIEIPVNSTTSYNMKYAYLFTCGGYYILCLITLAISISQSYKMNYIEGSGTHTFYNVSRVFCGWDYNITDKAAARLKHKSFYNEMKEYLSGSKKKSHKKNMEERCKLLFLRVLTNLLILGSIAGLSYLVFWISGSGTLKGSVYILSDLALSLCVSAIFLVFPPIFSKIAQFEKYEEPKNELYINMIRTMLLKTCVLGILVYFWFTDTAKDKYSCWETAVGSEIYRLVLVDFFFILGATFFLEFLRRICGQYCCNKGNEEQEGQAMGPEFDIGRNTLDLIYSQALCWLGTFYSPLLSLVMMVKLFIIFYVKMVSVLQNCQPSLRPWRAAKSHTIFMGFLFFFFLMAMVAVAVGVIIIEPSKVCGPFRGEEKAYSIVTNLIDSWKGDLKVLHDIINFISSPGSIASILVALCVGTYYMRIVMIGHKEMVTLLRQQLHMEGRDKAYLLRMLQDVSQKKKEKLGPSNVNRLLSPTSNSTLEAGQRTAGRRVFARTAADTVATMAPGNTRMRNLNGVLR
;
A
#
# COMPACT_ATOMS: atom_id res chain seq x y z
N TYR A 1 -22.48 23.77 -21.84
CA TYR A 1 -21.38 22.82 -21.60
C TYR A 1 -21.23 22.00 -22.88
N GLY A 2 -20.25 22.35 -23.73
CA GLY A 2 -19.98 21.69 -25.01
C GLY A 2 -20.83 22.14 -26.21
N PHE A 3 -20.16 22.43 -27.33
CA PHE A 3 -20.61 22.76 -28.70
C PHE A 3 -20.67 24.23 -29.15
N SER A 4 -19.63 24.63 -29.89
CA SER A 4 -19.85 25.29 -31.17
C SER A 4 -20.35 24.24 -32.17
N VAL A 5 -21.53 24.50 -32.70
CA VAL A 5 -22.25 23.77 -33.75
C VAL A 5 -21.32 23.46 -34.93
N ASN A 6 -20.96 22.19 -35.11
CA ASN A 6 -20.68 21.49 -36.37
C ASN A 6 -19.70 20.34 -36.11
N GLU A 7 -20.22 19.14 -35.81
CA GLU A 7 -19.72 17.86 -36.38
C GLU A 7 -20.59 16.70 -35.84
N THR A 8 -21.54 16.31 -36.69
CA THR A 8 -22.05 14.95 -36.96
C THR A 8 -22.40 14.03 -35.78
N SER A 9 -23.67 13.60 -35.80
CA SER A 9 -24.24 12.46 -35.11
C SER A 9 -23.40 11.17 -35.24
N VAL A 10 -22.47 10.94 -34.32
CA VAL A 10 -21.81 9.64 -34.18
C VAL A 10 -22.74 8.75 -33.36
N SER A 11 -23.27 7.69 -33.97
CA SER A 11 -24.12 6.71 -33.27
C SER A 11 -23.26 5.78 -32.41
N PHE A 12 -23.66 5.56 -31.16
CA PHE A 12 -23.00 4.61 -30.27
C PHE A 12 -23.31 3.17 -30.71
N THR A 13 -22.28 2.43 -31.12
CA THR A 13 -22.40 1.03 -31.58
C THR A 13 -21.98 0.02 -30.50
N GLY A 14 -21.32 0.48 -29.44
CA GLY A 14 -20.84 -0.31 -28.30
C GLY A 14 -19.38 -0.71 -28.41
N GLU A 15 -18.82 -0.73 -29.63
CA GLU A 15 -17.39 -0.96 -29.86
C GLU A 15 -16.53 0.20 -29.36
N GLU A 16 -17.10 1.40 -29.29
CA GLU A 16 -16.47 2.58 -28.70
C GLU A 16 -16.16 2.35 -27.22
N LEU A 17 -16.89 1.46 -26.53
CA LEU A 17 -16.59 1.13 -25.13
C LEU A 17 -15.25 0.40 -25.00
N LEU A 18 -14.84 -0.37 -26.01
CA LEU A 18 -13.56 -1.09 -26.00
C LEU A 18 -12.42 -0.19 -26.50
N THR A 19 -12.67 0.58 -27.55
CA THR A 19 -11.65 1.44 -28.17
C THR A 19 -11.50 2.77 -27.45
N GLY A 20 -12.48 3.19 -26.63
CA GLY A 20 -12.50 4.51 -25.99
C GLY A 20 -12.47 5.69 -26.97
N GLY A 21 -12.65 5.46 -28.27
CA GLY A 21 -12.50 6.47 -29.32
C GLY A 21 -13.84 6.95 -29.90
N ASN A 22 -13.77 7.80 -30.91
CA ASN A 22 -14.92 8.32 -31.67
C ASN A 22 -15.94 9.05 -30.77
N TRP A 23 -17.05 8.39 -30.42
CA TRP A 23 -18.11 8.98 -29.60
C TRP A 23 -17.59 9.51 -28.26
N PHE A 24 -16.69 8.78 -27.61
CA PHE A 24 -16.13 9.19 -26.33
C PHE A 24 -15.28 10.47 -26.41
N ASN A 25 -14.65 10.77 -27.56
CA ASN A 25 -13.83 11.99 -27.73
C ASN A 25 -14.62 13.27 -27.47
N ASN A 26 -15.93 13.26 -27.73
CA ASN A 26 -16.83 14.40 -27.54
C ASN A 26 -17.63 14.33 -26.24
N THR A 27 -17.21 13.51 -25.27
CA THR A 27 -17.87 13.36 -23.97
C THR A 27 -17.04 13.95 -22.85
N GLU A 28 -17.69 14.24 -21.72
CA GLU A 28 -17.04 14.71 -20.49
C GLU A 28 -15.92 13.77 -20.00
N LEU A 29 -15.85 12.54 -20.51
CA LEU A 29 -14.81 11.57 -20.17
C LEU A 29 -13.41 12.12 -20.42
N TYR A 30 -13.21 12.94 -21.45
CA TYR A 30 -11.89 13.41 -21.84
C TYR A 30 -11.71 14.92 -21.67
N TYR A 31 -10.45 15.29 -21.44
CA TYR A 31 -9.99 16.67 -21.34
C TYR A 31 -10.47 17.56 -22.50
N GLY A 32 -10.50 17.04 -23.74
CA GLY A 32 -10.87 17.80 -24.93
C GLY A 32 -12.29 18.36 -24.95
N PHE A 33 -13.21 17.81 -24.15
CA PHE A 33 -14.59 18.29 -24.06
C PHE A 33 -14.72 19.63 -23.30
N TYR A 34 -13.80 19.92 -22.39
CA TYR A 34 -13.87 21.10 -21.54
C TYR A 34 -13.44 22.36 -22.31
N THR A 35 -14.26 23.40 -22.27
CA THR A 35 -14.07 24.64 -23.05
C THR A 35 -13.13 25.62 -22.35
N ASP A 36 -12.49 26.50 -23.13
CA ASP A 36 -11.65 27.61 -22.64
C ASP A 36 -12.43 28.87 -22.25
N GLN A 37 -13.72 28.93 -22.63
CA GLN A 37 -14.58 30.10 -22.43
C GLN A 37 -15.07 30.25 -20.99
N VAL A 38 -15.31 31.51 -20.61
CA VAL A 38 -16.00 31.88 -19.38
C VAL A 38 -17.50 31.70 -19.59
N ILE A 39 -18.11 30.83 -18.79
CA ILE A 39 -19.54 30.53 -18.89
C ILE A 39 -20.30 31.48 -17.96
N GLU A 40 -21.14 32.33 -18.52
CA GLU A 40 -22.04 33.20 -17.75
C GLU A 40 -23.26 32.40 -17.28
N ILE A 41 -23.53 32.42 -15.97
CA ILE A 41 -24.67 31.69 -15.40
C ILE A 41 -25.94 32.55 -15.57
N PRO A 42 -26.96 32.08 -16.31
CA PRO A 42 -28.12 32.90 -16.68
C PRO A 42 -29.02 33.31 -15.49
N VAL A 43 -28.80 32.76 -14.30
CA VAL A 43 -29.62 33.01 -13.09
C VAL A 43 -29.12 34.23 -12.30
N ASN A 44 -27.84 34.59 -12.40
CA ASN A 44 -27.26 35.80 -11.80
C ASN A 44 -26.19 36.34 -12.76
N SER A 45 -26.47 37.44 -13.45
CA SER A 45 -25.58 38.10 -14.43
C SER A 45 -24.27 38.64 -13.85
N THR A 46 -23.95 38.33 -12.60
CA THR A 46 -22.73 38.75 -11.88
C THR A 46 -21.76 37.62 -11.59
N THR A 47 -22.16 36.35 -11.79
CA THR A 47 -21.29 35.19 -11.51
C THR A 47 -20.81 34.55 -12.81
N SER A 48 -19.53 34.75 -13.10
CA SER A 48 -18.81 34.14 -14.22
C SER A 48 -18.12 32.85 -13.77
N TYR A 49 -18.34 31.74 -14.49
CA TYR A 49 -17.67 30.47 -14.24
C TYR A 49 -16.51 30.29 -15.22
N ASN A 50 -15.29 30.41 -14.72
CA ASN A 50 -14.09 30.21 -15.52
C ASN A 50 -13.63 28.74 -15.45
N MET A 51 -13.79 28.02 -16.56
CA MET A 51 -13.43 26.60 -16.66
C MET A 51 -11.93 26.36 -16.44
N LYS A 52 -11.06 27.27 -16.88
CA LYS A 52 -9.59 27.15 -16.73
C LYS A 52 -9.19 27.02 -15.25
N TYR A 53 -9.70 27.92 -14.41
CA TYR A 53 -9.43 27.88 -12.97
C TYR A 53 -10.07 26.67 -12.31
N ALA A 54 -11.35 26.41 -12.63
CA ALA A 54 -12.07 25.29 -12.03
C ALA A 54 -11.39 23.95 -12.29
N TYR A 55 -10.93 23.71 -13.52
CA TYR A 55 -10.25 22.47 -13.90
C TYR A 55 -8.94 22.29 -13.13
N LEU A 56 -8.08 23.31 -13.15
CA LEU A 56 -6.74 23.23 -12.55
C LEU A 56 -6.81 23.10 -11.02
N PHE A 57 -7.63 23.91 -10.35
CA PHE A 57 -7.75 23.87 -8.89
C PHE A 57 -8.47 22.62 -8.39
N THR A 58 -9.45 22.10 -9.13
CA THR A 58 -10.11 20.84 -8.75
C THR A 58 -9.14 19.67 -8.86
N CYS A 59 -8.40 19.57 -9.96
CA CYS A 59 -7.38 18.53 -10.13
C CYS A 59 -6.26 18.67 -9.10
N GLY A 60 -5.72 19.89 -8.93
CA GLY A 60 -4.66 20.17 -7.94
C GLY A 60 -5.11 19.87 -6.50
N GLY A 61 -6.31 20.30 -6.13
CA GLY A 61 -6.93 20.00 -4.84
C GLY A 61 -7.09 18.49 -4.61
N TYR A 62 -7.54 17.76 -5.62
CA TYR A 62 -7.62 16.29 -5.56
C TYR A 62 -6.26 15.63 -5.28
N TYR A 63 -5.19 16.02 -5.98
CA TYR A 63 -3.85 15.48 -5.70
C TYR A 63 -3.35 15.87 -4.31
N ILE A 64 -3.59 17.10 -3.84
CA ILE A 64 -3.19 17.53 -2.49
C ILE A 64 -3.93 16.69 -1.43
N LEU A 65 -5.24 16.49 -1.59
CA LEU A 65 -6.03 15.66 -0.70
C LEU A 65 -5.50 14.22 -0.68
N CYS A 66 -5.24 13.62 -1.85
CA CYS A 66 -4.64 12.29 -1.95
C CYS A 66 -3.27 12.22 -1.26
N LEU A 67 -2.42 13.23 -1.45
CA LEU A 67 -1.11 13.30 -0.81
C LEU A 67 -1.23 13.32 0.72
N ILE A 68 -2.12 14.14 1.27
CA ILE A 68 -2.37 14.22 2.71
C ILE A 68 -2.90 12.88 3.25
N THR A 69 -3.92 12.29 2.59
CA THR A 69 -4.49 11.01 3.00
C THR A 69 -3.45 9.88 2.96
N LEU A 70 -2.63 9.81 1.92
CA LEU A 70 -1.57 8.81 1.80
C LEU A 70 -0.46 9.03 2.83
N ALA A 71 -0.05 10.28 3.08
CA ALA A 71 0.96 10.63 4.08
C ALA A 71 0.51 10.26 5.51
N ILE A 72 -0.77 10.48 5.83
CA ILE A 72 -1.35 10.05 7.11
C ILE A 72 -1.37 8.51 7.19
N SER A 73 -1.80 7.84 6.12
CA SER A 73 -1.92 6.38 6.08
C SER A 73 -0.57 5.66 6.24
N ILE A 74 0.48 6.15 5.55
CA ILE A 74 1.83 5.59 5.67
C ILE A 74 2.42 5.85 7.06
N SER A 75 2.20 7.04 7.63
CA SER A 75 2.66 7.39 8.97
C SER A 75 2.01 6.51 10.04
N GLN A 76 0.69 6.31 9.97
CA GLN A 76 -0.03 5.39 10.86
C GLN A 76 0.47 3.95 10.72
N SER A 77 0.67 3.49 9.48
CA SER A 77 1.18 2.15 9.23
C SER A 77 2.61 1.96 9.78
N TYR A 78 3.46 2.96 9.64
CA TYR A 78 4.82 2.95 10.18
C TYR A 78 4.83 2.93 11.71
N LYS A 79 4.01 3.79 12.34
CA LYS A 79 3.87 3.85 13.80
C LYS A 79 3.46 2.50 14.39
N MET A 80 2.44 1.86 13.82
CA MET A 80 1.97 0.55 14.29
C MET A 80 3.06 -0.52 14.20
N ASN A 81 3.78 -0.56 13.08
CA ASN A 81 4.82 -1.57 12.85
C ASN A 81 6.10 -1.34 13.65
N TYR A 82 6.47 -0.08 13.91
CA TYR A 82 7.64 0.25 14.73
C TYR A 82 7.42 -0.14 16.20
N ILE A 83 6.24 0.14 16.75
CA ILE A 83 5.90 -0.16 18.14
C ILE A 83 5.88 -1.68 18.37
N GLU A 84 5.23 -2.45 17.49
CA GLU A 84 5.19 -3.92 17.56
C GLU A 84 6.54 -4.61 17.27
N GLY A 85 7.40 -3.97 16.47
CA GLY A 85 8.74 -4.50 16.17
C GLY A 85 9.71 -4.36 17.33
N SER A 86 9.45 -3.42 18.25
CA SER A 86 10.35 -3.07 19.33
C SER A 86 10.12 -3.88 20.62
N GLY A 87 8.93 -4.46 20.83
CA GLY A 87 8.63 -5.25 22.03
C GLY A 87 9.55 -6.48 22.14
N THR A 88 10.03 -6.77 23.36
CA THR A 88 10.89 -7.93 23.69
C THR A 88 10.34 -9.21 23.06
N HIS A 89 10.98 -9.66 21.96
CA HIS A 89 10.55 -10.81 21.16
C HIS A 89 10.31 -12.09 21.96
N THR A 90 10.93 -12.20 23.14
CA THR A 90 10.81 -13.34 24.04
C THR A 90 9.39 -13.51 24.60
N PHE A 91 8.72 -12.42 24.98
CA PHE A 91 7.38 -12.52 25.59
C PHE A 91 6.26 -12.67 24.55
N TYR A 92 6.46 -12.11 23.35
CA TYR A 92 5.53 -12.25 22.23
C TYR A 92 5.33 -13.71 21.84
N ASN A 93 6.40 -14.48 21.71
CA ASN A 93 6.31 -15.89 21.32
C ASN A 93 5.65 -16.74 22.41
N VAL A 94 5.97 -16.49 23.67
CA VAL A 94 5.36 -17.18 24.82
C VAL A 94 3.86 -16.88 24.86
N SER A 95 3.47 -15.61 24.79
CA SER A 95 2.06 -15.20 24.72
C SER A 95 1.35 -15.82 23.51
N ARG A 96 2.03 -15.97 22.37
CA ARG A 96 1.41 -16.60 21.19
C ARG A 96 1.18 -18.10 21.36
N VAL A 97 2.08 -18.81 22.03
CA VAL A 97 1.91 -20.25 22.33
C VAL A 97 0.79 -20.47 23.33
N PHE A 98 0.72 -19.67 24.39
CA PHE A 98 -0.26 -19.87 25.46
C PHE A 98 -1.61 -19.16 25.22
N CYS A 99 -1.62 -18.05 24.48
CA CYS A 99 -2.80 -17.19 24.28
C CYS A 99 -3.16 -16.98 22.80
N GLY A 100 -2.47 -17.63 21.86
CA GLY A 100 -2.73 -17.46 20.42
C GLY A 100 -3.87 -18.30 19.85
N TRP A 101 -4.41 -19.24 20.64
CA TRP A 101 -5.57 -20.05 20.25
C TRP A 101 -6.86 -19.26 20.45
N ASP A 102 -7.74 -19.30 19.46
CA ASP A 102 -9.07 -18.71 19.54
C ASP A 102 -10.08 -19.82 19.88
N TYR A 103 -10.64 -19.75 21.08
CA TYR A 103 -11.59 -20.74 21.59
C TYR A 103 -13.02 -20.56 21.03
N ASN A 104 -13.28 -19.48 20.28
CA ASN A 104 -14.57 -19.27 19.61
C ASN A 104 -14.68 -20.03 18.27
N ILE A 105 -13.63 -20.74 17.84
CA ILE A 105 -13.65 -21.54 16.61
C ILE A 105 -14.48 -22.80 16.84
N THR A 106 -15.69 -22.84 16.27
CA THR A 106 -16.60 -23.99 16.33
C THR A 106 -16.43 -24.95 15.17
N ASP A 107 -15.94 -24.47 14.01
CA ASP A 107 -15.73 -25.29 12.82
C ASP A 107 -14.41 -26.08 12.89
N LYS A 108 -14.49 -27.40 12.67
CA LYS A 108 -13.35 -28.31 12.65
C LYS A 108 -12.39 -28.01 11.49
N ALA A 109 -12.88 -27.53 10.35
CA ALA A 109 -12.00 -27.13 9.24
C ALA A 109 -11.22 -25.85 9.59
N ALA A 110 -11.89 -24.83 10.11
CA ALA A 110 -11.26 -23.62 10.64
C ALA A 110 -10.24 -23.91 11.75
N ALA A 111 -10.53 -24.84 12.66
CA ALA A 111 -9.59 -25.24 13.73
C ALA A 111 -8.32 -25.89 13.16
N ARG A 112 -8.46 -26.80 12.19
CA ARG A 112 -7.30 -27.41 11.50
C ARG A 112 -6.48 -26.37 10.75
N LEU A 113 -7.13 -25.40 10.10
CA LEU A 113 -6.44 -24.31 9.41
C LEU A 113 -5.66 -23.41 10.38
N LYS A 114 -6.28 -23.04 11.50
CA LYS A 114 -5.64 -22.23 12.55
C LYS A 114 -4.45 -22.96 13.15
N HIS A 115 -4.58 -24.24 13.44
CA HIS A 115 -3.49 -25.08 13.95
C HIS A 115 -2.33 -25.15 12.95
N LYS A 116 -2.62 -25.40 11.67
CA LYS A 116 -1.59 -25.49 10.62
C LYS A 116 -0.88 -24.16 10.38
N SER A 117 -1.63 -23.05 10.38
CA SER A 117 -1.07 -21.70 10.31
C SER A 117 -0.11 -21.42 11.48
N PHE A 118 -0.54 -21.74 12.70
CA PHE A 118 0.27 -21.57 13.90
C PHE A 118 1.55 -22.44 13.88
N TYR A 119 1.42 -23.71 13.51
CA TYR A 119 2.55 -24.63 13.34
C TYR A 119 3.57 -24.10 12.32
N ASN A 120 3.11 -23.67 11.14
CA ASN A 120 3.98 -23.15 10.10
C ASN A 120 4.71 -21.88 10.55
N GLU A 121 4.03 -21.00 11.27
CA GLU A 121 4.63 -19.78 11.78
C GLU A 121 5.71 -20.04 12.83
N MET A 122 5.47 -20.96 13.78
CA MET A 122 6.49 -21.38 14.74
C MET A 122 7.67 -22.06 14.06
N LYS A 123 7.40 -22.95 13.09
CA LYS A 123 8.43 -23.64 12.30
C LYS A 123 9.32 -22.64 11.58
N GLU A 124 8.74 -21.61 10.97
CA GLU A 124 9.50 -20.57 10.27
C GLU A 124 10.37 -19.77 11.24
N TYR A 125 9.84 -19.37 12.39
CA TYR A 125 10.61 -18.67 13.42
C TYR A 125 11.82 -19.49 13.89
N LEU A 126 11.61 -20.76 14.23
CA LEU A 126 12.68 -21.68 14.65
C LEU A 126 13.69 -21.92 13.52
N SER A 127 13.23 -21.99 12.27
CA SER A 127 14.12 -22.15 11.10
C SER A 127 15.03 -20.93 10.88
N GLY A 128 14.51 -19.72 11.12
CA GLY A 128 15.28 -18.47 11.06
C GLY A 128 16.34 -18.39 12.16
N SER A 129 16.03 -18.88 13.37
CA SER A 129 17.00 -18.96 14.47
C SER A 129 18.06 -20.04 14.25
N LYS A 130 17.69 -21.25 13.77
CA LYS A 130 18.65 -22.35 13.54
C LYS A 130 19.66 -22.03 12.43
N LYS A 131 19.26 -21.35 11.35
CA LYS A 131 20.16 -21.02 10.23
C LYS A 131 21.26 -20.00 10.59
N LYS A 132 21.05 -19.10 11.55
CA LYS A 132 22.09 -18.16 12.02
C LYS A 132 23.29 -18.86 12.68
N SER A 133 23.12 -20.10 13.14
CA SER A 133 24.18 -20.87 13.80
C SER A 133 25.12 -21.61 12.84
N HIS A 134 24.71 -21.85 11.58
CA HIS A 134 25.51 -22.59 10.61
C HIS A 134 26.19 -21.63 9.62
N LYS A 135 27.46 -21.29 9.86
CA LYS A 135 28.23 -20.47 8.91
C LYS A 135 28.54 -21.32 7.66
N LYS A 136 27.95 -20.96 6.52
CA LYS A 136 28.23 -21.57 5.21
C LYS A 136 29.69 -21.41 4.80
N ASN A 137 30.22 -22.38 4.07
CA ASN A 137 31.58 -22.38 3.56
C ASN A 137 31.78 -21.27 2.51
N MET A 138 32.99 -20.70 2.39
CA MET A 138 33.23 -19.53 1.52
C MET A 138 32.99 -19.83 0.04
N GLU A 139 33.31 -21.04 -0.42
CA GLU A 139 33.06 -21.48 -1.80
C GLU A 139 31.56 -21.52 -2.14
N GLU A 140 30.73 -22.06 -1.22
CA GLU A 140 29.28 -22.08 -1.39
C GLU A 140 28.68 -20.67 -1.41
N ARG A 141 29.23 -19.76 -0.60
CA ARG A 141 28.82 -18.35 -0.61
C ARG A 141 29.17 -17.68 -1.93
N CYS A 142 30.35 -17.94 -2.48
CA CYS A 142 30.78 -17.41 -3.77
C CYS A 142 29.88 -17.93 -4.91
N LYS A 143 29.58 -19.24 -4.93
CA LYS A 143 28.66 -19.85 -5.92
C LYS A 143 27.25 -19.25 -5.82
N LEU A 144 26.71 -19.08 -4.61
CA LEU A 144 25.39 -18.47 -4.40
C LEU A 144 25.38 -16.99 -4.80
N LEU A 145 26.44 -16.24 -4.51
CA LEU A 145 26.56 -14.84 -4.89
C LEU A 145 26.63 -14.69 -6.40
N PHE A 146 27.45 -15.50 -7.07
CA PHE A 146 27.53 -15.52 -8.54
C PHE A 146 26.18 -15.84 -9.19
N LEU A 147 25.49 -16.88 -8.70
CA LEU A 147 24.14 -17.25 -9.17
C LEU A 147 23.15 -16.08 -9.02
N ARG A 148 23.19 -15.38 -7.88
CA ARG A 148 22.33 -14.21 -7.62
C ARG A 148 22.69 -13.05 -8.54
N VAL A 149 23.96 -12.77 -8.77
CA VAL A 149 24.37 -11.70 -9.70
C VAL A 149 23.86 -12.02 -11.11
N LEU A 150 24.07 -13.25 -11.59
CA LEU A 150 23.62 -13.70 -12.92
C LEU A 150 22.10 -13.59 -13.08
N THR A 151 21.33 -14.11 -12.12
CA THR A 151 19.86 -14.06 -12.17
C THR A 151 19.31 -12.65 -12.04
N ASN A 152 19.90 -11.79 -11.22
CA ASN A 152 19.51 -10.38 -11.16
C ASN A 152 19.84 -9.62 -12.45
N LEU A 153 20.98 -9.90 -13.10
CA LEU A 153 21.31 -9.35 -14.41
C LEU A 153 20.31 -9.81 -15.49
N LEU A 154 19.92 -11.08 -15.48
CA LEU A 154 18.89 -11.60 -16.39
C LEU A 154 17.54 -10.87 -16.18
N ILE A 155 17.16 -10.64 -14.93
CA ILE A 155 15.91 -9.94 -14.60
C ILE A 155 15.98 -8.48 -15.05
N LEU A 156 17.07 -7.77 -14.76
CA LEU A 156 17.26 -6.39 -15.22
C LEU A 156 17.28 -6.31 -16.76
N GLY A 157 17.95 -7.24 -17.43
CA GLY A 157 17.95 -7.37 -18.89
C GLY A 157 16.56 -7.62 -19.45
N SER A 158 15.76 -8.48 -18.80
CA SER A 158 14.37 -8.72 -19.21
C SER A 158 13.49 -7.48 -19.01
N ILE A 159 13.66 -6.75 -17.91
CA ILE A 159 12.90 -5.51 -17.66
C ILE A 159 13.27 -4.46 -18.71
N ALA A 160 14.55 -4.27 -19.01
CA ALA A 160 15.02 -3.34 -20.04
C ALA A 160 14.55 -3.75 -21.44
N GLY A 161 14.59 -5.04 -21.78
CA GLY A 161 14.12 -5.57 -23.06
C GLY A 161 12.62 -5.40 -23.25
N LEU A 162 11.81 -5.67 -22.23
CA LEU A 162 10.35 -5.45 -22.27
C LEU A 162 9.98 -3.98 -22.34
N SER A 163 10.72 -3.16 -21.60
CA SER A 163 10.64 -1.71 -21.62
C SER A 163 10.90 -1.15 -23.03
N TYR A 164 11.96 -1.63 -23.68
CA TYR A 164 12.27 -1.29 -25.07
C TYR A 164 11.22 -1.83 -26.05
N LEU A 165 10.70 -3.04 -25.84
CA LEU A 165 9.63 -3.61 -26.65
C LEU A 165 8.38 -2.73 -26.62
N VAL A 166 7.98 -2.26 -25.44
CA VAL A 166 6.84 -1.34 -25.29
C VAL A 166 7.09 -0.03 -26.03
N PHE A 167 8.29 0.55 -25.88
CA PHE A 167 8.68 1.76 -26.63
C PHE A 167 8.61 1.55 -28.15
N TRP A 168 9.16 0.42 -28.63
CA TRP A 168 9.14 0.06 -30.03
C TRP A 168 7.72 -0.11 -30.58
N ILE A 169 6.85 -0.83 -29.87
CA ILE A 169 5.44 -1.01 -30.27
C ILE A 169 4.73 0.34 -30.34
N SER A 170 5.01 1.22 -29.37
CA SER A 170 4.43 2.57 -29.32
C SER A 170 4.84 3.42 -30.52
N GLY A 171 6.11 3.40 -30.94
CA GLY A 171 6.61 4.22 -32.05
C GLY A 171 6.43 3.62 -33.45
N SER A 172 6.44 2.29 -33.56
CA SER A 172 6.49 1.61 -34.87
C SER A 172 5.13 1.46 -35.55
N GLY A 173 4.02 1.63 -34.82
CA GLY A 173 2.65 1.53 -35.35
C GLY A 173 2.36 0.26 -36.15
N THR A 174 3.19 -0.79 -35.98
CA THR A 174 3.35 -1.88 -36.98
C THR A 174 2.19 -2.88 -36.97
N LEU A 175 1.27 -2.77 -36.00
CA LEU A 175 0.05 -3.58 -35.92
C LEU A 175 -1.17 -2.92 -36.58
N LYS A 176 -0.97 -1.91 -37.44
CA LYS A 176 -2.00 -1.35 -38.34
C LYS A 176 -2.34 -2.35 -39.48
N GLY A 177 -2.79 -3.55 -39.13
CA GLY A 177 -3.26 -4.57 -40.07
C GLY A 177 -4.76 -4.82 -39.92
N SER A 178 -5.47 -4.88 -41.06
CA SER A 178 -6.85 -5.37 -41.35
C SER A 178 -8.03 -4.93 -40.46
N VAL A 179 -7.90 -4.93 -39.12
CA VAL A 179 -8.98 -4.65 -38.16
C VAL A 179 -8.60 -3.46 -37.27
N TYR A 180 -9.27 -2.32 -37.46
CA TYR A 180 -9.01 -1.07 -36.73
C TYR A 180 -9.05 -1.20 -35.20
N ILE A 181 -9.90 -2.10 -34.68
CA ILE A 181 -10.08 -2.30 -33.23
C ILE A 181 -8.81 -2.88 -32.61
N LEU A 182 -8.17 -3.84 -33.28
CA LEU A 182 -7.01 -4.54 -32.74
C LEU A 182 -5.76 -3.67 -32.77
N SER A 183 -5.64 -2.79 -33.77
CA SER A 183 -4.53 -1.85 -33.84
C SER A 183 -4.55 -0.85 -32.68
N ASP A 184 -5.73 -0.38 -32.30
CA ASP A 184 -5.90 0.60 -31.22
C ASP A 184 -5.69 -0.02 -29.82
N LEU A 185 -5.97 -1.31 -29.66
CA LEU A 185 -5.80 -2.01 -28.40
C LEU A 185 -4.43 -2.67 -28.24
N ALA A 186 -3.61 -2.73 -29.30
CA ALA A 186 -2.37 -3.48 -29.35
C ALA A 186 -1.38 -3.16 -28.21
N LEU A 187 -1.16 -1.86 -27.94
CA LEU A 187 -0.25 -1.41 -26.88
C LEU A 187 -0.74 -1.88 -25.51
N SER A 188 -2.03 -1.68 -25.23
CA SER A 188 -2.67 -2.05 -23.97
C SER A 188 -2.71 -3.57 -23.75
N LEU A 189 -2.94 -4.34 -24.82
CA LEU A 189 -2.86 -5.80 -24.83
C LEU A 189 -1.44 -6.29 -24.52
N CYS A 190 -0.43 -5.68 -25.14
CA CYS A 190 0.96 -6.04 -24.90
C CYS A 190 1.36 -5.78 -23.45
N VAL A 191 1.08 -4.59 -22.93
CA VAL A 191 1.41 -4.20 -21.54
C VAL A 191 0.72 -5.13 -20.53
N SER A 192 -0.58 -5.40 -20.73
CA SER A 192 -1.34 -6.28 -19.83
C SER A 192 -0.86 -7.74 -19.89
N ALA A 193 -0.47 -8.23 -21.07
CA ALA A 193 0.13 -9.55 -21.23
C ALA A 193 1.49 -9.64 -20.51
N ILE A 194 2.34 -8.62 -20.62
CA ILE A 194 3.63 -8.55 -19.91
C ILE A 194 3.41 -8.66 -18.40
N PHE A 195 2.47 -7.89 -17.83
CA PHE A 195 2.18 -7.93 -16.39
C PHE A 195 1.51 -9.23 -15.92
N LEU A 196 0.81 -9.94 -16.80
CA LEU A 196 0.28 -11.27 -16.47
C LEU A 196 1.36 -12.36 -16.50
N VAL A 197 2.29 -12.32 -17.46
CA VAL A 197 3.22 -13.42 -17.73
C VAL A 197 4.53 -13.31 -16.93
N PHE A 198 5.10 -12.12 -16.78
CA PHE A 198 6.44 -11.97 -16.20
C PHE A 198 6.53 -12.14 -14.68
N PRO A 199 5.60 -11.65 -13.84
CA PRO A 199 5.67 -11.85 -12.39
C PRO A 199 5.76 -13.33 -11.95
N PRO A 200 5.02 -14.29 -12.53
CA PRO A 200 5.20 -15.70 -12.18
C PRO A 200 6.53 -16.27 -12.71
N ILE A 201 7.10 -15.73 -13.79
CA ILE A 201 8.47 -16.09 -14.24
C ILE A 201 9.50 -15.59 -13.21
N PHE A 202 9.40 -14.34 -12.75
CA PHE A 202 10.27 -13.80 -11.70
C PHE A 202 10.18 -14.57 -10.40
N SER A 203 8.98 -15.04 -10.03
CA SER A 203 8.79 -15.91 -8.88
C SER A 203 9.52 -17.24 -9.02
N LYS A 204 9.45 -17.88 -10.21
CA LYS A 204 10.22 -19.11 -10.47
C LYS A 204 11.73 -18.88 -10.43
N ILE A 205 12.21 -17.75 -10.99
CA ILE A 205 13.63 -17.39 -10.91
C ILE A 205 14.07 -17.18 -9.45
N ALA A 206 13.24 -16.53 -8.63
CA ALA A 206 13.52 -16.31 -7.22
C ALA A 206 13.66 -17.62 -6.42
N GLN A 207 12.93 -18.68 -6.79
CA GLN A 207 13.07 -20.01 -6.18
C GLN A 207 14.45 -20.64 -6.49
N PHE A 208 15.03 -20.36 -7.65
CA PHE A 208 16.38 -20.83 -8.00
C PHE A 208 17.48 -20.12 -7.20
N GLU A 209 17.26 -18.89 -6.74
CA GLU A 209 18.25 -18.10 -5.98
C GLU A 209 18.45 -18.55 -4.52
N LYS A 210 17.66 -19.53 -4.05
CA LYS A 210 17.76 -20.19 -2.74
C LYS A 210 18.00 -19.19 -1.61
N TYR A 211 17.08 -18.24 -1.43
CA TYR A 211 17.14 -17.28 -0.34
C TYR A 211 17.11 -17.98 1.03
N GLU A 212 17.83 -17.41 1.99
CA GLU A 212 17.98 -18.04 3.32
C GLU A 212 16.69 -17.97 4.13
N GLU A 213 15.94 -16.88 3.94
CA GLU A 213 14.64 -16.63 4.55
C GLU A 213 13.58 -16.51 3.45
N PRO A 214 12.44 -17.22 3.56
CA PRO A 214 11.37 -17.16 2.57
C PRO A 214 10.75 -15.76 2.45
N LYS A 215 10.85 -14.94 3.51
CA LYS A 215 10.42 -13.54 3.50
C LYS A 215 11.21 -12.69 2.50
N ASN A 216 12.52 -12.92 2.41
CA ASN A 216 13.38 -12.15 1.51
C ASN A 216 13.08 -12.51 0.05
N GLU A 217 12.80 -13.78 -0.24
CA GLU A 217 12.35 -14.21 -1.56
C GLU A 217 11.07 -13.47 -2.00
N LEU A 218 10.08 -13.41 -1.10
CA LEU A 218 8.82 -12.71 -1.36
C LEU A 218 9.06 -11.22 -1.62
N TYR A 219 9.81 -10.53 -0.76
CA TYR A 219 10.07 -9.10 -0.93
C TYR A 219 10.84 -8.79 -2.21
N ILE A 220 11.84 -9.59 -2.55
CA ILE A 220 12.62 -9.39 -3.76
C ILE A 220 11.74 -9.59 -5.00
N ASN A 221 10.89 -10.62 -5.01
CA ASN A 221 9.94 -10.82 -6.11
C ASN A 221 8.94 -9.65 -6.26
N MET A 222 8.45 -9.12 -5.15
CA MET A 222 7.56 -7.95 -5.15
C MET A 222 8.28 -6.71 -5.68
N ILE A 223 9.51 -6.44 -5.24
CA ILE A 223 10.34 -5.32 -5.72
C ILE A 223 10.58 -5.44 -7.23
N ARG A 224 10.94 -6.62 -7.73
CA ARG A 224 11.16 -6.86 -9.17
C ARG A 224 9.90 -6.64 -10.00
N THR A 225 8.75 -7.11 -9.49
CA THR A 225 7.45 -6.90 -10.13
C THR A 225 7.07 -5.42 -10.15
N MET A 226 7.30 -4.70 -9.06
CA MET A 226 7.07 -3.25 -9.00
C MET A 226 8.02 -2.50 -9.94
N LEU A 227 9.30 -2.89 -9.98
CA LEU A 227 10.30 -2.29 -10.88
C LEU A 227 9.88 -2.44 -12.35
N LEU A 228 9.42 -3.63 -12.76
CA LEU A 228 8.88 -3.85 -14.10
C LEU A 228 7.73 -2.87 -14.41
N LYS A 229 6.75 -2.75 -13.50
CA LYS A 229 5.61 -1.85 -13.69
C LYS A 229 6.02 -0.38 -13.74
N THR A 230 6.98 0.03 -12.91
CA THR A 230 7.54 1.39 -12.91
C THR A 230 8.26 1.70 -14.22
N CYS A 231 9.10 0.80 -14.72
CA CYS A 231 9.83 1.03 -15.98
C CYS A 231 8.88 1.11 -17.18
N VAL A 232 7.91 0.20 -17.27
CA VAL A 232 6.92 0.21 -18.36
C VAL A 232 6.06 1.49 -18.29
N LEU A 233 5.53 1.84 -17.12
CA LEU A 233 4.72 3.05 -16.96
C LEU A 233 5.55 4.32 -17.23
N GLY A 234 6.80 4.37 -16.78
CA GLY A 234 7.70 5.49 -17.03
C GLY A 234 8.01 5.70 -18.51
N ILE A 235 8.19 4.62 -19.29
CA ILE A 235 8.43 4.70 -20.73
C ILE A 235 7.19 5.11 -21.50
N LEU A 236 6.00 4.65 -21.08
CA LEU A 236 4.74 5.12 -21.66
C LEU A 236 4.57 6.62 -21.44
N VAL A 237 4.79 7.11 -20.21
CA VAL A 237 4.74 8.54 -19.90
C VAL A 237 5.77 9.32 -20.71
N TYR A 238 7.01 8.81 -20.81
CA TYR A 238 8.05 9.43 -21.63
C TYR A 238 7.59 9.55 -23.08
N PHE A 239 7.12 8.46 -23.70
CA PHE A 239 6.64 8.44 -25.07
C PHE A 239 5.46 9.40 -25.30
N TRP A 240 4.48 9.43 -24.38
CA TRP A 240 3.35 10.36 -24.47
C TRP A 240 3.81 11.82 -24.49
N PHE A 241 4.82 12.17 -23.69
CA PHE A 241 5.33 13.53 -23.60
C PHE A 241 6.33 13.89 -24.70
N THR A 242 7.07 12.94 -25.26
CA THR A 242 8.08 13.21 -26.31
C THR A 242 7.56 13.08 -27.72
N ASP A 243 6.63 12.16 -27.96
CA ASP A 243 6.18 11.80 -29.31
C ASP A 243 4.72 12.18 -29.51
N THR A 244 3.82 11.80 -28.60
CA THR A 244 2.38 12.14 -28.73
C THR A 244 2.14 13.64 -28.58
N ALA A 245 2.80 14.32 -27.64
CA ALA A 245 2.65 15.76 -27.44
C ALA A 245 3.22 16.64 -28.59
N LYS A 246 4.00 16.06 -29.51
CA LYS A 246 4.50 16.80 -30.69
C LYS A 246 3.47 16.92 -31.81
N ASP A 247 2.43 16.09 -31.79
CA ASP A 247 1.39 16.15 -32.83
C ASP A 247 0.55 17.42 -32.65
N LYS A 248 0.63 18.31 -33.64
CA LYS A 248 -0.03 19.63 -33.61
C LYS A 248 -1.45 19.60 -34.16
N TYR A 249 -1.82 18.53 -34.88
CA TYR A 249 -3.11 18.44 -35.58
C TYR A 249 -4.18 17.76 -34.74
N SER A 250 -3.78 17.00 -33.71
CA SER A 250 -4.69 16.28 -32.82
C SER A 250 -4.62 16.79 -31.38
N CYS A 251 -5.63 16.45 -30.59
CA CYS A 251 -5.68 16.74 -29.16
C CYS A 251 -4.84 15.71 -28.40
N TRP A 252 -3.56 15.99 -28.17
CA TRP A 252 -2.65 15.02 -27.55
C TRP A 252 -3.08 14.66 -26.12
N GLU A 253 -3.66 15.58 -25.35
CA GLU A 253 -4.14 15.33 -23.99
C GLU A 253 -5.29 14.30 -23.98
N THR A 254 -6.20 14.42 -24.94
CA THR A 254 -7.30 13.45 -25.11
C THR A 254 -6.77 12.12 -25.65
N ALA A 255 -5.77 12.14 -26.53
CA ALA A 255 -5.11 10.91 -26.98
C ALA A 255 -4.48 10.15 -25.79
N VAL A 256 -3.76 10.84 -24.90
CA VAL A 256 -3.20 10.25 -23.67
C VAL A 256 -4.32 9.72 -22.75
N GLY A 257 -5.40 10.49 -22.57
CA GLY A 257 -6.57 10.04 -21.81
C GLY A 257 -7.18 8.75 -22.37
N SER A 258 -7.31 8.65 -23.70
CA SER A 258 -7.86 7.48 -24.37
C SER A 258 -6.96 6.24 -24.26
N GLU A 259 -5.63 6.42 -24.33
CA GLU A 259 -4.67 5.33 -24.13
C GLU A 259 -4.68 4.82 -22.68
N ILE A 260 -4.77 5.71 -21.69
CA ILE A 260 -4.90 5.32 -20.28
C ILE A 260 -6.22 4.58 -20.04
N TYR A 261 -7.31 5.02 -20.67
CA TYR A 261 -8.60 4.32 -20.61
C TYR A 261 -8.50 2.89 -21.18
N ARG A 262 -7.88 2.72 -22.35
CA ARG A 262 -7.62 1.40 -22.96
C ARG A 262 -6.77 0.51 -22.04
N LEU A 263 -5.72 1.06 -21.42
CA LEU A 263 -4.90 0.35 -20.45
C LEU A 263 -5.73 -0.15 -19.25
N VAL A 264 -6.60 0.70 -18.71
CA VAL A 264 -7.47 0.35 -17.58
C VAL A 264 -8.44 -0.78 -17.94
N LEU A 265 -9.08 -0.69 -19.10
CA LEU A 265 -10.05 -1.69 -19.58
C LEU A 265 -9.41 -3.02 -19.92
N VAL A 266 -8.31 -3.00 -20.67
CA VAL A 266 -7.62 -4.25 -21.03
C VAL A 266 -7.08 -4.94 -19.78
N ASP A 267 -6.48 -4.20 -18.85
CA ASP A 267 -6.05 -4.75 -17.56
C ASP A 267 -7.23 -5.37 -16.79
N PHE A 268 -8.41 -4.75 -16.83
CA PHE A 268 -9.63 -5.32 -16.25
C PHE A 268 -9.98 -6.68 -16.88
N PHE A 269 -10.01 -6.77 -18.22
CA PHE A 269 -10.29 -8.04 -18.90
C PHE A 269 -9.21 -9.10 -18.66
N PHE A 270 -7.94 -8.72 -18.59
CA PHE A 270 -6.85 -9.64 -18.26
C PHE A 270 -6.94 -10.15 -16.83
N ILE A 271 -7.28 -9.29 -15.86
CA ILE A 271 -7.50 -9.71 -14.47
C ILE A 271 -8.69 -10.66 -14.37
N LEU A 272 -9.81 -10.34 -15.02
CA LEU A 272 -10.97 -11.24 -15.07
C LEU A 272 -10.61 -12.57 -15.72
N GLY A 273 -10.00 -12.54 -16.91
CA GLY A 273 -9.58 -13.73 -17.63
C GLY A 273 -8.59 -14.57 -16.82
N ALA A 274 -7.63 -13.94 -16.14
CA ALA A 274 -6.70 -14.64 -15.27
C ALA A 274 -7.41 -15.31 -14.07
N THR A 275 -8.38 -14.62 -13.48
CA THR A 275 -9.13 -15.12 -12.33
C THR A 275 -10.05 -16.26 -12.74
N PHE A 276 -10.79 -16.12 -13.85
CA PHE A 276 -11.69 -17.16 -14.34
C PHE A 276 -10.93 -18.33 -14.95
N PHE A 277 -10.06 -18.11 -15.93
CA PHE A 277 -9.44 -19.22 -16.66
C PHE A 277 -8.27 -19.83 -15.90
N LEU A 278 -7.27 -19.06 -15.47
CA LEU A 278 -6.07 -19.66 -14.87
C LEU A 278 -6.34 -20.28 -13.49
N GLU A 279 -7.15 -19.65 -12.64
CA GLU A 279 -7.44 -20.19 -11.30
C GLU A 279 -8.37 -21.41 -11.39
N PHE A 280 -9.39 -21.38 -12.26
CA PHE A 280 -10.31 -22.50 -12.49
C PHE A 280 -9.65 -23.69 -13.19
N LEU A 281 -8.92 -23.45 -14.29
CA LEU A 281 -8.19 -24.52 -15.00
C LEU A 281 -7.19 -25.19 -14.08
N ARG A 282 -6.48 -24.43 -13.25
CA ARG A 282 -5.54 -24.99 -12.29
C ARG A 282 -6.21 -25.87 -11.24
N ARG A 283 -7.43 -25.53 -10.82
CA ARG A 283 -8.24 -26.38 -9.93
C ARG A 283 -8.64 -27.69 -10.61
N ILE A 284 -9.14 -27.63 -11.85
CA ILE A 284 -9.52 -28.82 -12.63
C ILE A 284 -8.31 -29.72 -12.87
N CYS A 285 -7.22 -29.17 -13.41
CA CYS A 285 -5.99 -29.92 -13.63
C CYS A 285 -5.48 -30.58 -12.36
N GLY A 286 -5.61 -29.89 -11.22
CA GLY A 286 -5.35 -30.49 -9.92
C GLY A 286 -6.20 -31.75 -9.71
N GLN A 287 -7.52 -31.60 -9.70
CA GLN A 287 -8.45 -32.71 -9.40
C GLN A 287 -8.30 -33.91 -10.36
N TYR A 288 -8.03 -33.68 -11.64
CA TYR A 288 -7.93 -34.75 -12.63
C TYR A 288 -6.53 -35.36 -12.78
N CYS A 289 -5.43 -34.60 -12.62
CA CYS A 289 -4.08 -35.11 -12.90
C CYS A 289 -3.40 -35.80 -11.70
N CYS A 290 -3.75 -35.48 -10.44
CA CYS A 290 -3.07 -36.06 -9.27
C CYS A 290 -3.94 -37.03 -8.46
N ASN A 291 -5.00 -37.58 -9.05
CA ASN A 291 -5.92 -38.51 -8.37
C ASN A 291 -5.34 -39.93 -8.14
N LYS A 292 -4.00 -40.10 -8.12
CA LYS A 292 -3.34 -41.39 -7.92
C LYS A 292 -2.42 -41.35 -6.71
N GLY A 293 -2.97 -41.82 -5.58
CA GLY A 293 -2.22 -42.40 -4.46
C GLY A 293 -1.89 -41.42 -3.34
N ASN A 294 -2.79 -41.32 -2.35
CA ASN A 294 -2.52 -41.43 -0.90
C ASN A 294 -3.64 -40.73 -0.10
N GLU A 295 -4.55 -41.54 0.45
CA GLU A 295 -5.74 -41.13 1.22
C GLU A 295 -5.43 -40.49 2.60
N GLU A 296 -4.17 -40.43 3.05
CA GLU A 296 -3.82 -39.82 4.35
C GLU A 296 -3.49 -38.31 4.31
N GLN A 297 -3.51 -37.68 3.14
CA GLN A 297 -3.39 -36.21 2.99
C GLN A 297 -4.70 -35.57 2.52
N GLU A 298 -5.80 -35.88 3.20
CA GLU A 298 -7.19 -35.44 2.94
C GLU A 298 -7.44 -33.91 3.05
N GLY A 299 -6.39 -33.08 2.98
CA GLY A 299 -6.51 -31.63 2.92
C GLY A 299 -5.25 -30.89 2.46
N GLN A 300 -4.32 -31.56 1.75
CA GLN A 300 -2.99 -30.99 1.51
C GLN A 300 -2.53 -30.69 0.08
N ALA A 301 -3.25 -31.08 -0.98
CA ALA A 301 -2.81 -30.71 -2.32
C ALA A 301 -3.97 -30.73 -3.29
N MET A 302 -4.40 -29.57 -3.81
CA MET A 302 -4.96 -29.52 -5.17
C MET A 302 -5.27 -28.11 -5.70
N GLY A 303 -5.54 -27.12 -4.84
CA GLY A 303 -5.97 -25.78 -5.27
C GLY A 303 -4.84 -24.75 -5.31
N PRO A 304 -4.90 -23.73 -6.18
CA PRO A 304 -3.97 -22.60 -6.15
C PRO A 304 -4.01 -21.86 -4.80
N GLU A 305 -2.84 -21.52 -4.25
CA GLU A 305 -2.75 -20.60 -3.11
C GLU A 305 -3.15 -19.18 -3.56
N PHE A 306 -4.00 -18.49 -2.79
CA PHE A 306 -4.30 -17.09 -3.06
C PHE A 306 -3.09 -16.21 -2.70
N ASP A 307 -2.39 -15.71 -3.73
CA ASP A 307 -1.26 -14.79 -3.55
C ASP A 307 -1.77 -13.37 -3.29
N ILE A 308 -1.89 -13.01 -2.02
CA ILE A 308 -2.27 -11.66 -1.56
C ILE A 308 -1.32 -10.61 -2.14
N GLY A 309 -0.03 -10.93 -2.24
CA GLY A 309 0.99 -10.00 -2.71
C GLY A 309 0.72 -9.57 -4.14
N ARG A 310 0.63 -10.54 -5.05
CA ARG A 310 0.40 -10.27 -6.48
C ARG A 310 -0.87 -9.45 -6.72
N ASN A 311 -1.99 -9.86 -6.13
CA ASN A 311 -3.27 -9.14 -6.29
C ASN A 311 -3.19 -7.70 -5.72
N THR A 312 -2.44 -7.48 -4.63
CA THR A 312 -2.22 -6.13 -4.09
C THR A 312 -1.33 -5.28 -5.02
N LEU A 313 -0.32 -5.88 -5.67
CA LEU A 313 0.52 -5.19 -6.66
C LEU A 313 -0.26 -4.80 -7.93
N ASP A 314 -1.27 -5.58 -8.31
CA ASP A 314 -2.18 -5.25 -9.42
C ASP A 314 -3.14 -4.12 -9.04
N LEU A 315 -3.61 -4.11 -7.79
CA LEU A 315 -4.40 -2.99 -7.24
C LEU A 315 -3.60 -1.68 -7.21
N ILE A 316 -2.36 -1.70 -6.72
CA ILE A 316 -1.50 -0.50 -6.68
C ILE A 316 -1.27 0.06 -8.09
N TYR A 317 -1.08 -0.81 -9.08
CA TYR A 317 -0.93 -0.39 -10.48
C TYR A 317 -2.21 0.26 -11.04
N SER A 318 -3.37 -0.32 -10.76
CA SER A 318 -4.65 0.29 -11.13
C SER A 318 -4.79 1.69 -10.49
N GLN A 319 -4.46 1.84 -9.20
CA GLN A 319 -4.49 3.15 -8.53
C GLN A 319 -3.53 4.16 -9.17
N ALA A 320 -2.33 3.72 -9.58
CA ALA A 320 -1.38 4.55 -10.30
C ALA A 320 -1.92 5.06 -11.64
N LEU A 321 -2.57 4.19 -12.43
CA LEU A 321 -3.22 4.59 -13.68
C LEU A 321 -4.37 5.59 -13.45
N CYS A 322 -5.16 5.40 -12.39
CA CYS A 322 -6.21 6.33 -12.02
C CYS A 322 -5.63 7.72 -11.75
N TRP A 323 -4.59 7.80 -10.91
CA TRP A 323 -3.94 9.08 -10.59
C TRP A 323 -3.26 9.71 -11.79
N LEU A 324 -2.66 8.93 -12.67
CA LEU A 324 -2.06 9.47 -13.89
C LEU A 324 -3.13 9.97 -14.88
N GLY A 325 -4.23 9.24 -15.00
CA GLY A 325 -5.30 9.54 -15.96
C GLY A 325 -6.30 10.59 -15.50
N THR A 326 -6.48 10.83 -14.20
CA THR A 326 -7.53 11.77 -13.69
C THR A 326 -7.41 13.18 -14.29
N PHE A 327 -6.19 13.65 -14.57
CA PHE A 327 -5.98 14.95 -15.19
C PHE A 327 -6.32 14.99 -16.69
N TYR A 328 -6.19 13.88 -17.42
CA TYR A 328 -6.47 13.80 -18.87
C TYR A 328 -7.88 13.27 -19.16
N SER A 329 -8.43 12.51 -18.22
CA SER A 329 -9.76 11.90 -18.25
C SER A 329 -10.38 11.93 -16.84
N PRO A 330 -11.08 13.01 -16.46
CA PRO A 330 -11.63 13.17 -15.11
C PRO A 330 -12.60 12.06 -14.69
N LEU A 331 -13.50 11.64 -15.60
CA LEU A 331 -14.45 10.55 -15.31
C LEU A 331 -13.81 9.15 -15.31
N LEU A 332 -12.51 9.02 -15.60
CA LEU A 332 -11.78 7.75 -15.42
C LEU A 332 -11.90 7.24 -13.98
N SER A 333 -12.00 8.14 -13.00
CA SER A 333 -12.22 7.77 -11.60
C SER A 333 -13.52 6.96 -11.39
N LEU A 334 -14.59 7.25 -12.13
CA LEU A 334 -15.83 6.46 -12.09
C LEU A 334 -15.65 5.10 -12.74
N VAL A 335 -14.96 5.03 -13.88
CA VAL A 335 -14.61 3.76 -14.54
C VAL A 335 -13.81 2.88 -13.59
N MET A 336 -12.88 3.47 -12.84
CA MET A 336 -12.08 2.77 -11.84
C MET A 336 -12.91 2.28 -10.66
N MET A 337 -13.87 3.07 -10.18
CA MET A 337 -14.81 2.62 -9.15
C MET A 337 -15.59 1.38 -9.60
N VAL A 338 -16.15 1.40 -10.82
CA VAL A 338 -16.88 0.25 -11.39
C VAL A 338 -15.96 -0.96 -11.56
N LYS A 339 -14.75 -0.76 -12.10
CA LYS A 339 -13.73 -1.82 -12.23
C LYS A 339 -13.43 -2.47 -10.88
N LEU A 340 -13.13 -1.69 -9.85
CA LEU A 340 -12.79 -2.21 -8.53
C LEU A 340 -13.96 -2.93 -7.87
N PHE A 341 -15.19 -2.43 -8.04
CA PHE A 341 -16.39 -3.08 -7.55
C PHE A 341 -16.56 -4.48 -8.16
N ILE A 342 -16.47 -4.60 -9.49
CA ILE A 342 -16.60 -5.89 -10.18
C ILE A 342 -15.46 -6.84 -9.79
N ILE A 343 -14.21 -6.36 -9.80
CA ILE A 343 -13.04 -7.18 -9.42
C ILE A 343 -13.17 -7.70 -7.99
N PHE A 344 -13.68 -6.89 -7.06
CA PHE A 344 -13.87 -7.30 -5.66
C PHE A 344 -14.79 -8.52 -5.56
N TYR A 345 -15.98 -8.48 -6.17
CA TYR A 345 -16.91 -9.60 -6.12
C TYR A 345 -16.38 -10.84 -6.85
N VAL A 346 -15.76 -10.67 -8.01
CA VAL A 346 -15.18 -11.80 -8.76
C VAL A 346 -14.06 -12.47 -7.97
N LYS A 347 -13.15 -11.67 -7.38
CA LYS A 347 -12.07 -12.20 -6.52
C LYS A 347 -12.61 -12.83 -5.24
N MET A 348 -13.67 -12.26 -4.64
CA MET A 348 -14.32 -12.86 -3.47
C MET A 348 -14.86 -14.26 -3.79
N VAL A 349 -15.59 -14.41 -4.91
CA VAL A 349 -16.09 -15.72 -5.35
C VAL A 349 -14.94 -16.67 -5.65
N SER A 350 -13.90 -16.22 -6.35
CA SER A 350 -12.75 -17.09 -6.67
C SER A 350 -12.01 -17.55 -5.42
N VAL A 351 -11.81 -16.67 -4.43
CA VAL A 351 -11.15 -17.03 -3.16
C VAL A 351 -11.97 -18.05 -2.38
N LEU A 352 -13.29 -17.86 -2.31
CA LEU A 352 -14.18 -18.75 -1.56
C LEU A 352 -14.36 -20.11 -2.22
N GLN A 353 -14.38 -20.16 -3.56
CA GLN A 353 -14.70 -21.38 -4.29
C GLN A 353 -13.48 -22.12 -4.83
N ASN A 354 -12.47 -21.42 -5.37
CA ASN A 354 -11.36 -22.01 -6.13
C ASN A 354 -10.03 -22.05 -5.37
N CYS A 355 -9.76 -21.10 -4.48
CA CYS A 355 -8.48 -20.99 -3.81
C CYS A 355 -8.39 -21.77 -2.50
N GLN A 356 -7.17 -22.17 -2.14
CA GLN A 356 -6.86 -22.64 -0.79
C GLN A 356 -6.35 -21.49 0.08
N PRO A 357 -6.63 -21.52 1.39
CA PRO A 357 -6.13 -20.51 2.31
C PRO A 357 -4.60 -20.51 2.33
N SER A 358 -3.99 -19.34 2.25
CA SER A 358 -2.53 -19.21 2.24
C SER A 358 -1.94 -19.68 3.57
N LEU A 359 -1.08 -20.69 3.54
CA LEU A 359 -0.44 -21.29 4.72
C LEU A 359 0.94 -20.69 5.04
N ARG A 360 1.43 -19.82 4.16
CA ARG A 360 2.65 -19.05 4.38
C ARG A 360 2.36 -18.04 5.50
N PRO A 361 3.19 -17.96 6.55
CA PRO A 361 3.01 -16.98 7.62
C PRO A 361 3.34 -15.59 7.08
N TRP A 362 2.34 -14.98 6.44
CA TRP A 362 2.37 -13.60 6.05
C TRP A 362 2.14 -12.77 7.31
N ARG A 363 3.18 -12.09 7.82
CA ARG A 363 3.00 -11.12 8.90
C ARG A 363 2.29 -9.90 8.30
N ALA A 364 0.96 -9.97 8.21
CA ALA A 364 0.08 -9.01 7.55
C ALA A 364 0.42 -7.56 7.87
N ALA A 365 0.79 -7.26 9.12
CA ALA A 365 1.20 -5.95 9.58
C ALA A 365 2.46 -5.40 8.85
N LYS A 366 3.53 -6.19 8.70
CA LYS A 366 4.80 -5.70 8.11
C LYS A 366 4.70 -5.49 6.59
N SER A 367 4.00 -6.39 5.90
CA SER A 367 3.82 -6.26 4.45
C SER A 367 2.91 -5.08 4.09
N HIS A 368 1.95 -4.74 4.96
CA HIS A 368 1.09 -3.57 4.77
C HIS A 368 1.89 -2.26 4.64
N THR A 369 2.93 -2.05 5.46
CA THR A 369 3.80 -0.85 5.32
C THR A 369 4.55 -0.84 4.00
N ILE A 370 5.00 -2.00 3.50
CA ILE A 370 5.71 -2.08 2.22
C ILE A 370 4.76 -1.75 1.06
N PHE A 371 3.52 -2.28 1.08
CA PHE A 371 2.51 -1.91 0.09
C PHE A 371 2.16 -0.43 0.14
N MET A 372 1.96 0.14 1.34
CA MET A 372 1.74 1.58 1.50
C MET A 372 2.92 2.41 0.98
N GLY A 373 4.15 1.92 1.16
CA GLY A 373 5.36 2.52 0.59
C GLY A 373 5.36 2.51 -0.94
N PHE A 374 5.03 1.36 -1.57
CA PHE A 374 4.91 1.27 -3.02
C PHE A 374 3.78 2.17 -3.55
N LEU A 375 2.62 2.18 -2.89
CA LEU A 375 1.51 3.03 -3.25
C LEU A 375 1.90 4.52 -3.24
N PHE A 376 2.59 4.96 -2.20
CA PHE A 376 3.10 6.32 -2.08
C PHE A 376 4.12 6.65 -3.19
N PHE A 377 5.01 5.72 -3.53
CA PHE A 377 5.96 5.88 -4.63
C PHE A 377 5.26 6.07 -5.99
N PHE A 378 4.28 5.21 -6.32
CA PHE A 378 3.51 5.33 -7.57
C PHE A 378 2.69 6.61 -7.62
N PHE A 379 2.12 7.05 -6.49
CA PHE A 379 1.43 8.33 -6.38
C PHE A 379 2.36 9.51 -6.70
N LEU A 380 3.55 9.56 -6.09
CA LEU A 380 4.53 10.60 -6.36
C LEU A 380 4.95 10.62 -7.83
N MET A 381 5.19 9.44 -8.42
CA MET A 381 5.53 9.33 -9.84
C MET A 381 4.42 9.87 -10.75
N ALA A 382 3.14 9.53 -10.48
CA ALA A 382 2.01 10.06 -11.23
C ALA A 382 1.85 11.57 -11.07
N MET A 383 2.01 12.09 -9.85
CA MET A 383 1.96 13.53 -9.58
C MET A 383 3.07 14.29 -10.29
N VAL A 384 4.31 13.77 -10.30
CA VAL A 384 5.43 14.35 -11.06
C VAL A 384 5.14 14.33 -12.55
N ALA A 385 4.63 13.23 -13.11
CA ALA A 385 4.28 13.13 -14.52
C ALA A 385 3.23 14.19 -14.92
N VAL A 386 2.16 14.34 -14.14
CA VAL A 386 1.12 15.35 -14.38
C VAL A 386 1.67 16.77 -14.22
N ALA A 387 2.51 17.02 -13.20
CA ALA A 387 3.16 18.31 -13.00
C ALA A 387 4.08 18.69 -14.17
N VAL A 388 4.84 17.75 -14.72
CA VAL A 388 5.64 17.93 -15.93
C VAL A 388 4.74 18.31 -17.11
N GLY A 389 3.62 17.61 -17.30
CA GLY A 389 2.62 17.94 -18.32
C GLY A 389 2.06 19.36 -18.19
N VAL A 390 1.76 19.81 -16.97
CA VAL A 390 1.16 21.13 -16.71
C VAL A 390 2.17 22.29 -16.79
N ILE A 391 3.41 22.07 -16.35
CA ILE A 391 4.42 23.14 -16.18
C ILE A 391 5.34 23.25 -17.41
N ILE A 392 5.69 22.13 -18.05
CA ILE A 392 6.74 22.09 -19.08
C ILE A 392 6.14 21.97 -20.48
N ILE A 393 5.11 21.15 -20.67
CA ILE A 393 4.55 20.83 -21.99
C ILE A 393 3.54 21.90 -22.43
N GLU A 394 3.62 22.31 -23.70
CA GLU A 394 2.66 23.26 -24.30
C GLU A 394 1.30 22.57 -24.49
N PRO A 395 0.18 23.18 -24.04
CA PRO A 395 -1.15 22.61 -24.25
C PRO A 395 -1.55 22.62 -25.73
N SER A 396 -2.45 21.73 -26.13
CA SER A 396 -2.96 21.67 -27.50
C SER A 396 -3.63 22.98 -27.92
N LYS A 397 -3.41 23.38 -29.18
CA LYS A 397 -4.05 24.54 -29.81
C LYS A 397 -5.43 24.24 -30.37
N VAL A 398 -5.87 22.98 -30.33
CA VAL A 398 -7.11 22.53 -30.94
C VAL A 398 -8.21 22.32 -29.89
N CYS A 399 -7.86 21.84 -28.70
CA CYS A 399 -8.82 21.35 -27.71
C CYS A 399 -8.50 21.79 -26.26
N GLY A 400 -9.50 21.64 -25.39
CA GLY A 400 -9.33 21.70 -23.94
C GLY A 400 -9.38 23.11 -23.33
N PRO A 401 -9.42 23.18 -21.99
CA PRO A 401 -9.60 24.42 -21.24
C PRO A 401 -8.42 25.38 -21.41
N PHE A 402 -7.20 24.87 -21.57
CA PHE A 402 -5.97 25.67 -21.60
C PHE A 402 -5.56 26.10 -23.02
N ARG A 403 -6.47 26.02 -23.99
CA ARG A 403 -6.22 26.43 -25.38
C ARG A 403 -5.78 27.90 -25.46
N GLY A 404 -4.72 28.14 -26.23
CA GLY A 404 -4.20 29.50 -26.50
C GLY A 404 -3.25 30.05 -25.42
N GLU A 405 -3.01 29.32 -24.33
CA GLU A 405 -2.00 29.66 -23.33
C GLU A 405 -0.64 29.06 -23.71
N GLU A 406 0.46 29.73 -23.37
CA GLU A 406 1.81 29.18 -23.59
C GLU A 406 2.07 27.93 -22.73
N LYS A 407 1.53 27.89 -21.51
CA LYS A 407 1.66 26.80 -20.55
C LYS A 407 0.39 26.73 -19.71
N ALA A 408 -0.08 25.54 -19.32
CA ALA A 408 -1.24 25.43 -18.43
C ALA A 408 -1.02 26.13 -17.08
N TYR A 409 0.23 26.18 -16.59
CA TYR A 409 0.58 26.91 -15.37
C TYR A 409 0.47 28.45 -15.48
N SER A 410 0.48 29.05 -16.69
CA SER A 410 0.37 30.51 -16.87
C SER A 410 -0.92 31.08 -16.26
N ILE A 411 -1.96 30.26 -16.16
CA ILE A 411 -3.25 30.62 -15.59
C ILE A 411 -3.11 30.96 -14.11
N VAL A 412 -2.24 30.25 -13.38
CA VAL A 412 -1.97 30.53 -11.97
C VAL A 412 -1.22 31.85 -11.84
N THR A 413 -0.22 32.10 -12.69
CA THR A 413 0.54 33.36 -12.66
C THR A 413 -0.35 34.55 -13.03
N ASN A 414 -1.18 34.42 -14.06
CA ASN A 414 -2.13 35.45 -14.49
C ASN A 414 -3.17 35.74 -13.39
N LEU A 415 -3.63 34.72 -12.66
CA LEU A 415 -4.53 34.90 -11.51
C LEU A 415 -3.82 35.64 -10.36
N ILE A 416 -2.59 35.24 -10.03
CA ILE A 416 -1.79 35.93 -9.00
C ILE A 416 -1.58 37.40 -9.40
N ASP A 417 -1.31 37.69 -10.67
CA ASP A 417 -1.14 39.05 -11.17
C ASP A 417 -2.43 39.87 -11.12
N SER A 418 -3.59 39.26 -11.35
CA SER A 418 -4.89 39.94 -11.22
C SER A 418 -5.15 40.46 -9.80
N TRP A 419 -4.63 39.77 -8.77
CA TRP A 419 -4.79 40.16 -7.36
C TRP A 419 -4.00 41.41 -6.96
N LYS A 420 -3.14 41.93 -7.85
CA LYS A 420 -2.44 43.20 -7.65
C LYS A 420 -3.41 44.39 -7.50
N GLY A 421 -4.61 44.30 -8.08
CA GLY A 421 -5.68 45.29 -7.92
C GLY A 421 -6.42 45.16 -6.59
N ASP A 422 -7.00 43.98 -6.33
CA ASP A 422 -7.95 43.77 -5.23
C ASP A 422 -7.30 43.43 -3.88
N LEU A 423 -6.16 42.72 -3.86
CA LEU A 423 -5.52 42.17 -2.66
C LEU A 423 -3.97 42.26 -2.75
N LYS A 424 -3.43 43.49 -2.76
CA LYS A 424 -1.98 43.77 -2.85
C LYS A 424 -1.13 42.99 -1.85
N VAL A 425 -1.59 42.90 -0.59
CA VAL A 425 -0.88 42.18 0.48
C VAL A 425 -0.69 40.71 0.13
N LEU A 426 -1.67 40.09 -0.49
CA LEU A 426 -1.66 38.65 -0.79
C LEU A 426 -0.80 38.35 -2.02
N HIS A 427 -0.81 39.24 -3.02
CA HIS A 427 0.09 39.19 -4.17
C HIS A 427 1.57 39.27 -3.75
N ASP A 428 1.92 40.23 -2.88
CA ASP A 428 3.30 40.42 -2.41
C ASP A 428 3.81 39.21 -1.61
N ILE A 429 2.94 38.61 -0.77
CA ILE A 429 3.28 37.39 -0.01
C ILE A 429 3.53 36.20 -0.93
N ILE A 430 2.67 35.97 -1.93
CA ILE A 430 2.80 34.83 -2.85
C ILE A 430 4.05 34.97 -3.71
N ASN A 431 4.32 36.16 -4.25
CA ASN A 431 5.53 36.41 -5.03
C ASN A 431 6.81 36.30 -4.19
N PHE A 432 6.76 36.72 -2.93
CA PHE A 432 7.86 36.50 -1.99
C PHE A 432 8.10 35.00 -1.76
N ILE A 433 7.06 34.19 -1.55
CA ILE A 433 7.16 32.73 -1.32
C ILE A 433 7.59 31.98 -2.60
N SER A 434 7.17 32.43 -3.78
CA SER A 434 7.52 31.81 -5.06
C SER A 434 8.93 32.18 -5.56
N SER A 435 9.60 33.14 -4.92
CA SER A 435 10.96 33.53 -5.26
C SER A 435 11.94 32.36 -5.10
N PRO A 436 12.93 32.17 -6.02
CA PRO A 436 13.94 31.14 -5.88
C PRO A 436 14.68 31.18 -4.53
N GLY A 437 14.88 32.37 -3.96
CA GLY A 437 15.56 32.56 -2.67
C GLY A 437 14.76 32.07 -1.46
N SER A 438 13.43 32.25 -1.46
CA SER A 438 12.57 31.78 -0.38
C SER A 438 12.35 30.27 -0.47
N ILE A 439 12.21 29.71 -1.67
CA ILE A 439 12.19 28.25 -1.88
C ILE A 439 13.48 27.61 -1.36
N ALA A 440 14.65 28.17 -1.70
CA ALA A 440 15.92 27.68 -1.19
C ALA A 440 16.02 27.77 0.35
N SER A 441 15.52 28.86 0.93
CA SER A 441 15.50 29.06 2.38
C SER A 441 14.59 28.05 3.10
N ILE A 442 13.39 27.80 2.57
CA ILE A 442 12.47 26.78 3.07
C ILE A 442 13.10 25.38 2.96
N LEU A 443 13.76 25.09 1.83
CA LEU A 443 14.45 23.82 1.63
C LEU A 443 15.57 23.62 2.66
N VAL A 444 16.39 24.63 2.92
CA VAL A 444 17.43 24.59 3.96
C VAL A 444 16.81 24.39 5.35
N ALA A 445 15.73 25.12 5.67
CA ALA A 445 15.03 24.95 6.94
C ALA A 445 14.46 23.53 7.11
N LEU A 446 13.90 22.94 6.06
CA LEU A 446 13.44 21.55 6.05
C LEU A 446 14.60 20.55 6.19
N CYS A 447 15.73 20.78 5.53
CA CYS A 447 16.94 19.96 5.69
C CYS A 447 17.48 20.01 7.13
N VAL A 448 17.53 21.20 7.75
CA VAL A 448 17.93 21.36 9.15
C VAL A 448 16.91 20.71 10.09
N GLY A 449 15.62 20.89 9.84
CA GLY A 449 14.55 20.27 10.63
C GLY A 449 14.60 18.74 10.57
N THR A 450 14.78 18.16 9.37
CA THR A 450 14.93 16.70 9.22
C THR A 450 16.21 16.18 9.88
N TYR A 451 17.31 16.92 9.81
CA TYR A 451 18.55 16.60 10.53
C TYR A 451 18.36 16.64 12.05
N TYR A 452 17.69 17.67 12.57
CA TYR A 452 17.34 17.79 13.98
C TYR A 452 16.45 16.64 14.45
N MET A 453 15.38 16.35 13.72
CA MET A 453 14.49 15.23 14.01
C MET A 453 15.22 13.89 13.97
N ARG A 454 16.21 13.74 13.08
CA ARG A 454 17.08 12.56 13.04
C ARG A 454 17.93 12.43 14.31
N ILE A 455 18.53 13.52 14.80
CA ILE A 455 19.27 13.53 16.07
C ILE A 455 18.34 13.14 17.23
N VAL A 456 17.16 13.76 17.32
CA VAL A 456 16.16 13.45 18.36
C VAL A 456 15.76 11.97 18.31
N MET A 457 15.52 11.42 17.11
CA MET A 457 15.20 10.00 16.93
C MET A 457 16.33 9.09 17.44
N ILE A 458 17.59 9.43 17.17
CA ILE A 458 18.75 8.67 17.65
C ILE A 458 18.83 8.74 19.19
N GLY A 459 18.69 9.93 19.78
CA GLY A 459 18.70 10.10 21.24
C GLY A 459 17.56 9.37 21.93
N HIS A 460 16.34 9.45 21.38
CA HIS A 460 15.20 8.68 21.88
C HIS A 460 15.43 7.16 21.80
N LYS A 461 16.09 6.68 20.75
CA LYS A 461 16.42 5.25 20.61
C LYS A 461 17.39 4.79 21.71
N GLU A 462 18.40 5.59 22.04
CA GLU A 462 19.32 5.30 23.14
C GLU A 462 18.61 5.35 24.48
N MET A 463 17.80 6.39 24.74
CA MET A 463 16.99 6.51 25.96
C MET A 463 16.06 5.31 26.15
N VAL A 464 15.36 4.87 25.10
CA VAL A 464 14.51 3.67 25.14
C VAL A 464 15.32 2.41 25.47
N THR A 465 16.57 2.33 24.99
CA THR A 465 17.45 1.20 25.27
C THR A 465 17.87 1.18 26.74
N LEU A 466 18.23 2.33 27.31
CA LEU A 466 18.55 2.49 28.73
C LEU A 466 17.35 2.16 29.62
N LEU A 467 16.17 2.70 29.32
CA LEU A 467 14.94 2.41 30.07
C LEU A 467 14.61 0.91 30.07
N ARG A 468 14.85 0.21 28.96
CA ARG A 468 14.67 -1.26 28.91
C ARG A 468 15.68 -2.02 29.76
N GLN A 469 16.92 -1.55 29.80
CA GLN A 469 17.94 -2.14 30.67
C GLN A 469 17.59 -1.94 32.14
N GLN A 470 17.15 -0.74 32.53
CA GLN A 470 16.68 -0.46 33.89
C GLN A 470 15.50 -1.36 34.27
N LEU A 471 14.50 -1.48 33.39
CA LEU A 471 13.35 -2.37 33.61
C LEU A 471 13.77 -3.83 33.79
N HIS A 472 14.79 -4.29 33.04
CA HIS A 472 15.33 -5.64 33.17
C HIS A 472 16.08 -5.86 34.50
N MET A 473 16.86 -4.88 34.93
CA MET A 473 17.58 -4.92 36.20
C MET A 473 16.62 -4.91 37.39
N GLU A 474 15.64 -4.02 37.41
CA GLU A 474 14.59 -4.03 38.44
C GLU A 474 13.81 -5.36 38.47
N GLY A 475 13.56 -5.95 37.30
CA GLY A 475 12.93 -7.26 37.20
C GLY A 475 13.76 -8.37 37.86
N ARG A 476 15.09 -8.32 37.74
CA ARG A 476 16.00 -9.26 38.41
C ARG A 476 16.05 -9.04 39.91
N ASP A 477 16.13 -7.81 40.38
CA ASP A 477 16.17 -7.51 41.82
C ASP A 477 14.87 -7.95 42.51
N LYS A 478 13.71 -7.69 41.89
CA LYS A 478 12.41 -8.18 42.40
C LYS A 478 12.37 -9.71 42.44
N ALA A 479 12.86 -10.39 41.40
CA ALA A 479 12.91 -11.86 41.38
C ALA A 479 13.85 -12.42 42.46
N TYR A 480 14.99 -11.75 42.69
CA TYR A 480 15.93 -12.11 43.76
C TYR A 480 15.32 -11.94 45.15
N LEU A 481 14.68 -10.80 45.41
CA LEU A 481 13.97 -10.53 46.67
C LEU A 481 12.86 -11.55 46.94
N LEU A 482 12.09 -11.93 45.92
CA LEU A 482 11.07 -12.96 46.05
C LEU A 482 11.66 -14.33 46.42
N ARG A 483 12.79 -14.72 45.82
CA ARG A 483 13.49 -15.97 46.19
C ARG A 483 13.98 -15.94 47.63
N MET A 484 14.59 -14.83 48.06
CA MET A 484 15.04 -14.65 49.44
C MET A 484 13.87 -14.75 50.44
N LEU A 485 12.72 -14.15 50.14
CA LEU A 485 11.51 -14.27 50.96
C LEU A 485 10.99 -15.71 51.01
N GLN A 486 11.00 -16.42 49.88
CA GLN A 486 10.62 -17.83 49.82
C GLN A 486 11.54 -18.70 50.68
N ASP A 487 12.86 -18.54 50.59
CA ASP A 487 13.83 -19.27 51.39
C ASP A 487 13.66 -19.01 52.90
N VAL A 488 13.41 -17.77 53.29
CA VAL A 488 13.14 -17.42 54.69
C VAL A 488 11.82 -18.04 55.16
N SER A 489 10.78 -18.01 54.32
CA SER A 489 9.50 -18.65 54.65
C SER A 489 9.62 -20.16 54.81
N GLN A 490 10.45 -20.81 53.98
CA GLN A 490 10.70 -22.24 54.02
C GLN A 490 11.53 -22.63 55.25
N LYS A 491 12.60 -21.89 55.55
CA LYS A 491 13.40 -22.06 56.79
C LYS A 491 12.57 -21.84 58.06
N LYS A 492 11.63 -20.90 58.05
CA LYS A 492 10.67 -20.70 59.16
C LYS A 492 9.74 -21.89 59.32
N LYS A 493 9.30 -22.50 58.21
CA LYS A 493 8.47 -23.70 58.18
C LYS A 493 9.23 -24.94 58.66
N GLU A 494 10.52 -25.04 58.36
CA GLU A 494 11.42 -26.11 58.84
C GLU A 494 11.80 -25.96 60.32
N LYS A 495 12.00 -24.72 60.81
CA LYS A 495 12.25 -24.46 62.24
C LYS A 495 11.02 -24.68 63.13
N LEU A 496 9.82 -24.56 62.59
CA LEU A 496 8.61 -25.09 63.23
C LEU A 496 8.53 -26.60 62.96
N GLY A 497 9.20 -27.39 63.80
CA GLY A 497 9.10 -28.86 63.72
C GLY A 497 7.65 -29.38 63.81
N PRO A 498 7.40 -30.65 63.42
CA PRO A 498 6.06 -31.21 63.19
C PRO A 498 5.13 -31.26 64.42
N SER A 499 5.59 -30.85 65.61
CA SER A 499 4.80 -30.91 66.85
C SER A 499 3.87 -29.71 67.10
N ASN A 500 3.97 -28.61 66.32
CA ASN A 500 3.11 -27.43 66.49
C ASN A 500 2.28 -27.05 65.25
N VAL A 501 2.22 -27.94 64.24
CA VAL A 501 1.45 -27.70 63.01
C VAL A 501 -0.07 -27.73 63.27
N ASN A 502 -0.52 -28.46 64.30
CA ASN A 502 -1.95 -28.56 64.62
C ASN A 502 -2.52 -27.39 65.45
N ARG A 503 -1.69 -26.47 65.96
CA ARG A 503 -2.18 -25.32 66.76
C ARG A 503 -2.40 -24.04 65.92
N LEU A 504 -1.96 -24.00 64.67
CA LEU A 504 -2.19 -22.88 63.74
C LEU A 504 -3.36 -23.10 62.77
N LEU A 505 -4.08 -24.23 62.90
CA LEU A 505 -5.26 -24.57 62.11
C LEU A 505 -6.60 -24.38 62.86
N SER A 506 -6.62 -23.61 63.96
CA SER A 506 -7.89 -23.19 64.58
C SER A 506 -8.12 -21.69 64.38
N PRO A 507 -9.35 -21.27 64.01
CA PRO A 507 -9.61 -19.92 63.57
C PRO A 507 -9.85 -19.03 64.79
N THR A 508 -8.96 -18.10 65.11
CA THR A 508 -9.39 -16.93 65.90
C THR A 508 -8.52 -15.70 65.66
N SER A 509 -9.19 -14.70 65.10
CA SER A 509 -8.95 -13.25 65.20
C SER A 509 -7.52 -12.73 65.01
N ASN A 510 -7.21 -12.31 63.79
CA ASN A 510 -6.67 -10.97 63.53
C ASN A 510 -6.89 -10.58 62.07
N SER A 511 -8.13 -10.17 61.80
CA SER A 511 -8.69 -9.82 60.49
C SER A 511 -8.43 -8.37 60.06
N THR A 512 -7.46 -7.66 60.62
CA THR A 512 -7.31 -6.20 60.36
C THR A 512 -6.06 -5.77 59.59
N LEU A 513 -5.08 -6.63 59.34
CA LEU A 513 -3.85 -6.23 58.64
C LEU A 513 -3.71 -6.80 57.21
N GLU A 514 -4.21 -8.01 56.93
CA GLU A 514 -4.09 -8.60 55.58
C GLU A 514 -5.13 -8.07 54.57
N ALA A 515 -6.27 -7.54 55.05
CA ALA A 515 -7.25 -6.87 54.20
C ALA A 515 -6.77 -5.48 53.74
N GLY A 516 -5.96 -4.77 54.53
CA GLY A 516 -5.43 -3.45 54.17
C GLY A 516 -4.41 -3.50 53.03
N GLN A 517 -3.47 -4.45 53.08
CA GLN A 517 -2.38 -4.54 52.10
C GLN A 517 -2.76 -5.22 50.79
N ARG A 518 -3.63 -6.25 50.81
CA ARG A 518 -4.13 -6.85 49.55
C ARG A 518 -5.05 -5.89 48.80
N THR A 519 -5.85 -5.09 49.49
CA THR A 519 -6.76 -4.12 48.86
C THR A 519 -6.04 -2.84 48.44
N ALA A 520 -4.98 -2.43 49.14
CA ALA A 520 -4.10 -1.33 48.71
C ALA A 520 -3.23 -1.74 47.51
N GLY A 521 -2.66 -2.95 47.50
CA GLY A 521 -1.89 -3.47 46.36
C GLY A 521 -2.75 -3.67 45.11
N ARG A 522 -3.98 -4.19 45.24
CA ARG A 522 -4.93 -4.28 44.12
C ARG A 522 -5.43 -2.91 43.64
N ARG A 523 -5.66 -1.96 44.56
CA ARG A 523 -6.05 -0.58 44.19
C ARG A 523 -4.91 0.17 43.52
N VAL A 524 -3.67 0.01 43.97
CA VAL A 524 -2.50 0.63 43.33
C VAL A 524 -2.24 0.00 41.97
N PHE A 525 -2.29 -1.33 41.84
CA PHE A 525 -2.12 -2.00 40.55
C PHE A 525 -3.26 -1.68 39.56
N ALA A 526 -4.51 -1.61 40.03
CA ALA A 526 -5.65 -1.21 39.20
C ALA A 526 -5.62 0.28 38.82
N ARG A 527 -5.13 1.17 39.70
CA ARG A 527 -5.01 2.61 39.42
C ARG A 527 -3.84 2.89 38.49
N THR A 528 -2.69 2.23 38.66
CA THR A 528 -1.56 2.32 37.73
C THR A 528 -1.91 1.68 36.38
N ALA A 529 -2.62 0.55 36.34
CA ALA A 529 -3.10 -0.03 35.08
C ALA A 529 -4.16 0.87 34.39
N ALA A 530 -5.08 1.48 35.15
CA ALA A 530 -6.08 2.41 34.61
C ALA A 530 -5.44 3.72 34.12
N ASP A 531 -4.44 4.27 34.81
CA ASP A 531 -3.72 5.47 34.39
C ASP A 531 -2.81 5.21 33.17
N THR A 532 -2.26 3.98 33.04
CA THR A 532 -1.50 3.56 31.85
C THR A 532 -2.42 3.35 30.65
N VAL A 533 -3.65 2.88 30.85
CA VAL A 533 -4.66 2.74 29.78
C VAL A 533 -5.26 4.11 29.41
N ALA A 534 -5.47 5.01 30.37
CA ALA A 534 -5.99 6.36 30.15
C ALA A 534 -4.98 7.28 29.42
N THR A 535 -3.67 7.03 29.57
CA THR A 535 -2.62 7.77 28.84
C THR A 535 -2.36 7.23 27.42
N MET A 536 -2.89 6.05 27.09
CA MET A 536 -2.77 5.42 25.76
C MET A 536 -4.01 5.60 24.86
N ALA A 537 -5.13 6.08 25.38
CA ALA A 537 -6.35 6.31 24.59
C ALA A 537 -6.42 7.78 24.08
N PRO A 538 -6.54 8.02 22.76
CA PRO A 538 -6.80 9.37 22.25
C PRO A 538 -8.25 9.76 22.59
N GLY A 539 -8.41 11.03 22.99
CA GLY A 539 -9.55 11.57 23.72
C GLY A 539 -10.94 11.10 23.26
N ASN A 540 -11.72 10.61 24.22
CA ASN A 540 -13.18 10.65 24.13
C ASN A 540 -13.79 10.88 25.52
N THR A 541 -14.33 12.08 25.72
CA THR A 541 -14.75 12.66 26.99
C THR A 541 -16.14 12.16 27.42
N ARG A 542 -16.33 10.84 27.60
CA ARG A 542 -17.67 10.31 27.96
C ARG A 542 -17.75 9.13 28.94
N MET A 543 -16.69 8.80 29.67
CA MET A 543 -16.73 7.79 30.74
C MET A 543 -16.22 8.32 32.09
N ARG A 544 -16.82 9.38 32.62
CA ARG A 544 -16.54 9.85 33.99
C ARG A 544 -17.64 9.57 35.03
N ASN A 545 -18.78 9.00 34.64
CA ASN A 545 -19.93 8.80 35.54
C ASN A 545 -20.34 7.33 35.74
N LEU A 546 -19.44 6.48 36.24
CA LEU A 546 -19.82 5.12 36.66
C LEU A 546 -19.24 4.66 38.01
N ASN A 547 -18.67 5.58 38.80
CA ASN A 547 -18.18 5.28 40.16
C ASN A 547 -19.25 5.51 41.26
N GLY A 548 -20.53 5.57 40.92
CA GLY A 548 -21.62 5.86 41.87
C GLY A 548 -22.45 4.67 42.33
N VAL A 549 -22.28 3.48 41.76
CA VAL A 549 -23.12 2.30 42.08
C VAL A 549 -22.21 1.12 42.33
N LEU A 550 -21.79 0.98 43.59
CA LEU A 550 -21.35 -0.25 44.29
C LEU A 550 -20.59 0.22 45.53
N ARG A 551 -21.37 0.61 46.55
CA ARG A 551 -20.92 0.79 47.92
C ARG A 551 -21.67 -0.20 48.79
#